data_AF-A0A660MU09-F1
#
_entry.id   AF-A0A660MU09-F1
#
_cell.length_a   1.000
_cell.length_b   1.000
_cell.length_c   1.000
_cell.angle_alpha   90.00
_cell.angle_beta   90.00
_cell.angle_gamma   90.00
#
_symmetry.space_group_name_H-M   'P 1'
#
loop_
_entity.id
_entity.type
_entity.pdbx_description
1 polymer ?
#
loop_
_entity_poly.entity_id
_entity_poly.type
_entity_poly.pdbx_seq_one_letter_code
_entity_poly.pdbx_strand_id
1 'polypeptide(L)'
;MSMRLKKKDFYSILFFGLLFGYTFYLSGISTVLESILGLIILLIAFYVIYFLIKKIFRSKNITGFGPFSSIYCFCVSIIFSICIAIVGGFSYYYNEISPAYMPQYTLTNGDKTVVFQSMAHIGGKGFYNYVAEDLKKHKDEGYLHFFEGVRPGTKENMEEFNKALGMNFDKDIYTNMSKLYGVTFQDYNAIIGSQIINPTSDVNIDISIDDIMNEYKKLKTPATTEGDILDYGESMKNLVDRLNQRELNLVTYINRAVLNLLLGNRDIMMKMGKIGNDEIWQVIIGKRNEVVANAIINGKIVKKYYVTYGLLHFDGIFELLKKNDPNWKITKTTYHKLIED
;
A
#
# COMPACT_ATOMS: atom_id res chain seq x y z
N MET A 1 1.92 49.89 -29.57
CA MET A 1 0.60 49.50 -29.04
C MET A 1 0.85 48.63 -27.81
N SER A 2 0.65 49.16 -26.60
CA SER A 2 0.90 48.41 -25.36
C SER A 2 -0.15 47.30 -25.22
N MET A 3 0.27 46.04 -25.32
CA MET A 3 -0.59 44.88 -25.15
C MET A 3 -0.93 44.74 -23.67
N ARG A 4 -2.03 45.37 -23.22
CA ARG A 4 -2.45 45.35 -21.82
C ARG A 4 -2.88 43.92 -21.47
N LEU A 5 -2.06 43.23 -20.67
CA LEU A 5 -2.32 41.86 -20.19
C LEU A 5 -3.68 41.80 -19.47
N LYS A 6 -4.52 40.83 -19.83
CA LYS A 6 -5.77 40.59 -19.12
C LYS A 6 -5.49 39.80 -17.84
N LYS A 7 -6.40 39.85 -16.86
CA LYS A 7 -6.28 39.10 -15.60
C LYS A 7 -6.00 37.60 -15.81
N LYS A 8 -6.65 36.98 -16.80
CA LYS A 8 -6.43 35.59 -17.17
C LYS A 8 -5.01 35.30 -17.68
N ASP A 9 -4.43 36.24 -18.43
CA ASP A 9 -3.08 36.10 -18.97
C ASP A 9 -2.06 36.19 -17.82
N PHE A 10 -2.30 37.13 -16.89
CA PHE A 10 -1.49 37.24 -15.68
C PHE A 10 -1.53 35.98 -14.82
N TYR A 11 -2.71 35.40 -14.60
CA TYR A 11 -2.85 34.14 -13.86
C TYR A 11 -2.05 33.01 -14.52
N SER A 12 -2.19 32.82 -15.83
CA SER A 12 -1.46 31.78 -16.55
C SER A 12 0.06 31.98 -16.52
N ILE A 13 0.53 33.22 -16.69
CA ILE A 13 1.96 33.54 -16.62
C ILE A 13 2.51 33.18 -15.24
N LEU A 14 1.82 33.59 -14.17
CA LEU A 14 2.23 33.27 -12.81
C LEU A 14 2.21 31.75 -12.57
N PHE A 15 1.13 31.08 -12.96
CA PHE A 15 0.98 29.63 -12.79
C PHE A 15 2.09 28.86 -13.51
N PHE A 16 2.31 29.11 -14.80
CA PHE A 16 3.36 28.42 -15.55
C PHE A 16 4.76 28.79 -15.07
N GLY A 17 4.99 30.03 -14.62
CA GLY A 17 6.26 30.42 -14.00
C GLY A 17 6.57 29.60 -12.75
N LEU A 18 5.59 29.41 -11.87
CA LEU A 18 5.73 28.58 -10.67
C LEU A 18 5.86 27.09 -11.03
N LEU A 19 5.03 26.59 -11.96
CA LEU A 19 5.07 25.20 -12.41
C LEU A 19 6.44 24.85 -12.99
N PHE A 20 6.96 25.64 -13.93
CA PHE A 20 8.26 25.40 -14.53
C PHE A 20 9.41 25.63 -13.57
N GLY A 21 9.30 26.59 -12.65
CA GLY A 21 10.26 26.74 -11.56
C GLY A 21 10.35 25.49 -10.68
N TYR A 22 9.20 24.91 -10.34
CA TYR A 22 9.14 23.67 -9.57
C TYR A 22 9.62 22.45 -10.36
N THR A 23 9.22 22.30 -11.63
CA THR A 23 9.73 21.24 -12.52
C THR A 23 11.25 21.34 -12.72
N PHE A 24 11.80 22.55 -12.87
CA PHE A 24 13.24 22.77 -12.94
C PHE A 24 13.92 22.30 -11.65
N TYR A 25 13.35 22.63 -10.50
CA TYR A 25 13.85 22.18 -9.21
C TYR A 25 13.82 20.64 -9.09
N LEU A 26 12.76 19.97 -9.55
CA LEU A 26 12.63 18.52 -9.46
C LEU A 26 13.53 17.76 -10.44
N SER A 27 13.52 18.14 -11.72
CA SER A 27 14.02 17.28 -12.81
C SER A 27 15.03 17.99 -13.72
N GLY A 28 15.26 19.29 -13.52
CA GLY A 28 16.21 20.08 -14.31
C GLY A 28 15.63 20.67 -15.59
N ILE A 29 16.50 21.25 -16.41
CA ILE A 29 16.10 22.09 -17.55
C ILE A 29 15.53 21.31 -18.73
N SER A 30 16.00 20.09 -19.00
CA SER A 30 15.53 19.26 -20.12
C SER A 30 14.03 18.99 -19.99
N THR A 31 13.58 18.57 -18.81
CA THR A 31 12.17 18.29 -18.53
C THR A 31 11.29 19.53 -18.66
N VAL A 32 11.80 20.71 -18.30
CA VAL A 32 11.08 21.98 -18.50
C VAL A 32 10.90 22.25 -20.00
N LEU A 33 11.95 22.09 -20.80
CA LEU A 33 11.89 22.30 -22.25
C LEU A 33 10.94 21.30 -22.92
N GLU A 34 11.00 20.03 -22.53
CA GLU A 34 10.07 18.99 -22.99
C GLU A 34 8.62 19.31 -22.63
N SER A 35 8.37 19.78 -21.40
CA SER A 35 7.03 20.18 -20.95
C SER A 35 6.50 21.38 -21.74
N ILE A 36 7.33 22.38 -21.99
CA ILE A 36 6.97 23.55 -22.82
C ILE A 36 6.67 23.11 -24.25
N LEU A 37 7.52 22.26 -24.84
CA LEU A 37 7.33 21.75 -26.19
C LEU A 37 6.01 20.95 -26.29
N GLY A 38 5.73 20.08 -25.32
CA GLY A 38 4.48 19.34 -25.24
C GLY A 38 3.25 20.25 -25.17
N LEU A 39 3.30 21.31 -24.36
CA LEU A 39 2.23 22.30 -24.27
C LEU A 39 2.03 23.07 -25.59
N ILE A 40 3.10 23.39 -26.30
CA ILE A 40 3.03 24.04 -27.63
C ILE A 40 2.39 23.10 -28.66
N ILE A 41 2.82 21.83 -28.71
CA ILE A 41 2.27 20.82 -29.62
C ILE A 41 0.76 20.66 -29.36
N LEU A 42 0.36 20.52 -28.10
CA LEU A 42 -1.05 20.41 -27.73
C LEU A 42 -1.83 21.67 -28.09
N LEU A 43 -1.31 22.87 -27.80
CA LEU A 43 -1.94 24.14 -28.17
C LEU A 43 -2.22 24.20 -29.69
N ILE A 44 -1.22 23.86 -30.52
CA ILE A 44 -1.36 23.86 -31.98
C ILE A 44 -2.40 22.83 -32.42
N ALA A 45 -2.35 21.61 -31.89
CA ALA A 45 -3.29 20.55 -32.21
C ALA A 45 -4.74 20.96 -31.87
N PHE A 46 -4.98 21.50 -30.66
CA PHE A 46 -6.30 21.98 -30.25
C PHE A 46 -6.78 23.16 -31.08
N TYR A 47 -5.88 24.06 -31.50
CA TYR A 47 -6.24 25.16 -32.39
C TYR A 47 -6.67 24.67 -33.78
N VAL A 48 -5.95 23.69 -34.35
CA VAL A 48 -6.31 23.08 -35.64
C VAL A 48 -7.67 22.39 -35.55
N ILE A 49 -7.90 21.60 -34.49
CA ILE A 49 -9.20 20.95 -34.26
C ILE A 49 -10.31 22.00 -34.12
N TYR A 50 -10.12 23.03 -33.29
CA TYR A 50 -11.07 24.13 -33.13
C TYR A 50 -11.40 24.80 -34.47
N PHE A 51 -10.37 25.10 -35.27
CA PHE A 51 -10.51 25.73 -36.57
C PHE A 51 -11.30 24.85 -37.55
N LEU A 52 -10.98 23.56 -37.64
CA LEU A 52 -11.67 22.59 -38.49
C LEU A 52 -13.14 22.46 -38.09
N ILE A 53 -13.44 22.31 -36.79
CA ILE A 53 -14.81 22.27 -36.27
C ILE A 53 -15.56 23.54 -36.69
N LYS A 54 -15.01 24.72 -36.44
CA LYS A 54 -15.67 25.98 -36.79
C LYS A 54 -15.90 26.15 -38.29
N LYS A 55 -14.98 25.65 -39.12
CA LYS A 55 -15.10 25.64 -40.58
C LYS A 55 -16.20 24.68 -41.05
N ILE A 56 -16.25 23.45 -40.52
CA ILE A 56 -17.29 22.44 -40.82
C ILE A 56 -18.68 22.98 -40.48
N PHE A 57 -18.83 23.57 -39.28
CA PHE A 57 -20.10 24.15 -38.82
C PHE A 57 -20.36 25.57 -39.36
N ARG A 58 -19.60 26.03 -40.36
CA ARG A 58 -19.74 27.33 -41.05
C ARG A 58 -19.93 28.51 -40.08
N SER A 59 -19.24 28.49 -38.95
CA SER A 59 -19.35 29.53 -37.94
C SER A 59 -18.68 30.81 -38.44
N LYS A 60 -19.42 31.93 -38.44
CA LYS A 60 -18.89 33.24 -38.85
C LYS A 60 -17.89 33.85 -37.84
N ASN A 61 -17.80 33.29 -36.64
CA ASN A 61 -16.99 33.80 -35.54
C ASN A 61 -15.82 32.84 -35.23
N ILE A 62 -14.80 32.85 -36.10
CA ILE A 62 -13.54 32.14 -35.86
C ILE A 62 -12.64 33.03 -35.00
N THR A 63 -12.28 32.54 -33.83
CA THR A 63 -11.35 33.26 -32.95
C THR A 63 -9.94 33.11 -33.51
N GLY A 64 -9.22 34.23 -33.64
CA GLY A 64 -7.81 34.20 -34.05
C GLY A 64 -6.92 33.48 -33.03
N PHE A 65 -5.72 33.08 -33.47
CA PHE A 65 -4.79 32.28 -32.65
C PHE A 65 -4.44 32.92 -31.29
N GLY A 66 -4.16 34.23 -31.25
CA GLY A 66 -3.76 34.91 -30.00
C GLY A 66 -4.83 34.87 -28.89
N PRO A 67 -6.09 35.28 -29.14
CA PRO A 67 -7.14 35.13 -28.16
C PRO A 67 -7.45 33.68 -27.80
N PHE A 68 -7.33 32.75 -28.76
CA PHE A 68 -7.48 31.31 -28.51
C PHE A 68 -6.40 30.79 -27.55
N SER A 69 -5.12 31.08 -27.81
CA SER A 69 -4.00 30.62 -26.97
C SER A 69 -4.10 31.16 -25.55
N SER A 70 -4.51 32.43 -25.39
CA SER A 70 -4.82 33.01 -24.08
C SER A 70 -5.91 32.24 -23.32
N ILE A 71 -7.01 31.84 -23.99
CA ILE A 71 -8.06 31.03 -23.37
C ILE A 71 -7.54 29.63 -23.04
N TYR A 72 -6.84 28.99 -23.97
CA TYR A 72 -6.26 27.67 -23.79
C TYR A 72 -5.33 27.61 -22.57
N CYS A 73 -4.35 28.52 -22.50
CA CYS A 73 -3.41 28.61 -21.38
C CYS A 73 -4.13 28.81 -20.06
N PHE A 74 -5.17 29.65 -20.02
CA PHE A 74 -5.99 29.86 -18.84
C PHE A 74 -6.71 28.58 -18.41
N CYS A 75 -7.40 27.89 -19.33
CA CYS A 75 -8.07 26.62 -19.05
C CYS A 75 -7.11 25.54 -18.54
N VAL A 76 -5.95 25.38 -19.20
CA VAL A 76 -4.91 24.42 -18.77
C VAL A 76 -4.40 24.77 -17.37
N SER A 77 -4.13 26.05 -17.10
CA SER A 77 -3.68 26.50 -15.78
C SER A 77 -4.69 26.16 -14.68
N ILE A 78 -5.98 26.37 -14.95
CA ILE A 78 -7.06 26.03 -14.00
C ILE A 78 -7.16 24.52 -13.78
N ILE A 79 -7.15 23.72 -14.84
CA ILE A 79 -7.22 22.25 -14.74
C ILE A 79 -6.04 21.72 -13.91
N PHE A 80 -4.81 22.16 -14.22
CA PHE A 80 -3.64 21.71 -13.47
C PHE A 80 -3.67 22.19 -12.02
N SER A 81 -4.15 23.41 -11.75
CA SER A 81 -4.30 23.91 -10.38
C SER A 81 -5.27 23.04 -9.58
N ILE A 82 -6.38 22.61 -10.19
CA ILE A 82 -7.33 21.68 -9.59
C ILE A 82 -6.68 20.31 -9.36
N CYS A 83 -5.95 19.77 -10.34
CA CYS A 83 -5.23 18.50 -10.18
C CYS A 83 -4.20 18.56 -9.03
N ILE A 84 -3.41 19.64 -8.95
CA ILE A 84 -2.43 19.84 -7.88
C ILE A 84 -3.14 19.94 -6.53
N ALA A 85 -4.25 20.69 -6.45
CA ALA A 85 -5.02 20.81 -5.22
C ALA A 85 -5.63 19.47 -4.78
N ILE A 86 -6.15 18.67 -5.72
CA ILE A 86 -6.70 17.34 -5.44
C ILE A 86 -5.59 16.40 -4.97
N VAL A 87 -4.49 16.27 -5.70
CA VAL A 87 -3.41 15.34 -5.35
C VAL A 87 -2.71 15.78 -4.06
N GLY A 88 -2.41 17.07 -3.92
CA GLY A 88 -1.78 17.62 -2.71
C GLY A 88 -2.70 17.54 -1.49
N GLY A 89 -3.98 17.86 -1.66
CA GLY A 89 -4.99 17.75 -0.61
C GLY A 89 -5.24 16.31 -0.19
N PHE A 90 -5.36 15.39 -1.15
CA PHE A 90 -5.43 13.94 -0.90
C PHE A 90 -4.20 13.47 -0.11
N SER A 91 -3.01 13.89 -0.56
CA SER A 91 -1.75 13.45 0.06
C SER A 91 -1.64 13.94 1.50
N TYR A 92 -1.94 15.22 1.74
CA TYR A 92 -1.97 15.80 3.08
C TYR A 92 -3.01 15.15 3.98
N TYR A 93 -4.23 14.93 3.47
CA TYR A 93 -5.31 14.34 4.25
C TYR A 93 -4.95 12.95 4.78
N TYR A 94 -4.46 12.04 3.92
CA TYR A 94 -4.16 10.68 4.34
C TYR A 94 -2.82 10.52 5.07
N ASN A 95 -1.88 11.47 4.94
CA ASN A 95 -0.63 11.42 5.72
C ASN A 95 -0.78 12.05 7.11
N GLU A 96 -1.52 13.15 7.21
CA GLU A 96 -1.56 13.98 8.42
C GLU A 96 -2.88 13.88 9.21
N ILE A 97 -4.03 13.81 8.51
CA ILE A 97 -5.35 13.89 9.15
C ILE A 97 -5.92 12.49 9.43
N SER A 98 -5.83 11.59 8.44
CA SER A 98 -6.41 10.25 8.49
C SER A 98 -5.38 9.17 8.09
N PRO A 99 -4.25 9.06 8.80
CA PRO A 99 -3.26 8.02 8.54
C PRO A 99 -3.80 6.62 8.91
N ALA A 100 -3.15 5.58 8.39
CA ALA A 100 -3.48 4.20 8.75
C ALA A 100 -3.03 3.90 10.18
N TYR A 101 -3.86 3.16 10.91
CA TYR A 101 -3.55 2.66 12.25
C TYR A 101 -3.70 1.15 12.30
N MET A 102 -2.79 0.49 13.02
CA MET A 102 -2.89 -0.93 13.33
C MET A 102 -3.45 -1.11 14.75
N PRO A 103 -4.53 -1.88 14.91
CA PRO A 103 -5.08 -2.16 16.23
C PRO A 103 -4.30 -3.26 16.94
N GLN A 104 -4.22 -3.14 18.26
CA GLN A 104 -3.83 -4.21 19.16
C GLN A 104 -5.02 -4.58 20.04
N TYR A 105 -5.36 -5.86 20.08
CA TYR A 105 -6.48 -6.40 20.84
C TYR A 105 -6.02 -7.22 22.02
N THR A 106 -6.54 -6.95 23.21
CA THR A 106 -6.39 -7.85 24.35
C THR A 106 -7.66 -8.68 24.51
N LEU A 107 -7.54 -9.99 24.32
CA LEU A 107 -8.62 -10.97 24.42
C LEU A 107 -8.45 -11.81 25.69
N THR A 108 -9.55 -12.23 26.31
CA THR A 108 -9.53 -13.24 27.37
C THR A 108 -10.83 -14.03 27.43
N ASN A 109 -10.76 -15.30 27.85
CA ASN A 109 -11.89 -16.12 28.27
C ASN A 109 -11.94 -16.35 29.80
N GLY A 110 -11.12 -15.64 30.57
CA GLY A 110 -10.95 -15.82 32.01
C GLY A 110 -9.83 -16.80 32.41
N ASP A 111 -9.50 -17.77 31.57
CA ASP A 111 -8.38 -18.70 31.77
C ASP A 111 -7.12 -18.26 31.01
N LYS A 112 -7.29 -17.85 29.75
CA LYS A 112 -6.23 -17.42 28.85
C LYS A 112 -6.35 -15.95 28.51
N THR A 113 -5.21 -15.34 28.22
CA THR A 113 -5.09 -13.97 27.72
C THR A 113 -4.28 -13.97 26.43
N VAL A 114 -4.79 -13.30 25.40
CA VAL A 114 -4.12 -13.14 24.11
C VAL A 114 -4.01 -11.65 23.82
N VAL A 115 -2.80 -11.16 23.59
CA VAL A 115 -2.57 -9.85 23.00
C VAL A 115 -2.30 -10.07 21.51
N PHE A 116 -3.24 -9.67 20.67
CA PHE A 116 -3.11 -9.74 19.22
C PHE A 116 -2.64 -8.39 18.69
N GLN A 117 -1.36 -8.30 18.33
CA GLN A 117 -0.77 -7.16 17.65
C GLN A 117 -0.97 -7.34 16.15
N SER A 118 -1.85 -6.52 15.56
CA SER A 118 -2.05 -6.56 14.12
C SER A 118 -0.82 -6.04 13.39
N MET A 119 -0.44 -6.73 12.32
CA MET A 119 0.74 -6.42 11.51
C MET A 119 0.33 -6.09 10.08
N ALA A 120 1.21 -5.35 9.40
CA ALA A 120 1.25 -5.23 7.95
C ALA A 120 2.68 -5.55 7.49
N HIS A 121 2.82 -6.11 6.28
CA HIS A 121 4.13 -6.46 5.72
C HIS A 121 5.00 -5.24 5.39
N ILE A 122 4.40 -4.05 5.26
CA ILE A 122 5.09 -2.77 5.11
C ILE A 122 4.51 -1.72 6.06
N GLY A 123 5.37 -0.87 6.60
CA GLY A 123 5.02 0.14 7.61
C GLY A 123 6.20 1.05 7.95
N GLY A 124 5.95 2.10 8.74
CA GLY A 124 6.97 3.01 9.22
C GLY A 124 7.93 2.33 10.21
N LYS A 125 9.15 2.85 10.32
CA LYS A 125 10.14 2.30 11.27
C LYS A 125 9.67 2.45 12.71
N GLY A 126 9.02 3.58 13.05
CA GLY A 126 8.45 3.83 14.37
C GLY A 126 7.47 2.73 14.81
N PHE A 127 6.61 2.27 13.89
CA PHE A 127 5.64 1.20 14.17
C PHE A 127 6.33 -0.12 14.55
N TYR A 128 7.34 -0.56 13.79
CA TYR A 128 8.03 -1.81 14.10
C TYR A 128 8.91 -1.73 15.35
N ASN A 129 9.49 -0.56 15.64
CA ASN A 129 10.17 -0.31 16.91
C ASN A 129 9.19 -0.44 18.09
N TYR A 130 8.00 0.16 17.99
CA TYR A 130 6.94 -0.01 18.98
C TYR A 130 6.59 -1.48 19.19
N VAL A 131 6.37 -2.25 18.11
CA VAL A 131 6.04 -3.68 18.21
C VAL A 131 7.16 -4.46 18.91
N ALA A 132 8.43 -4.15 18.63
CA ALA A 132 9.57 -4.79 19.27
C ALA A 132 9.65 -4.48 20.78
N GLU A 133 9.43 -3.23 21.16
CA GLU A 133 9.40 -2.80 22.57
C GLU A 133 8.23 -3.42 23.33
N ASP A 134 7.04 -3.45 22.72
CA ASP A 134 5.85 -4.04 23.33
C ASP A 134 5.96 -5.56 23.43
N LEU A 135 6.52 -6.23 22.43
CA LEU A 135 6.85 -7.66 22.50
C LEU A 135 7.80 -7.94 23.66
N LYS A 136 8.88 -7.16 23.81
CA LYS A 136 9.84 -7.33 24.90
C LYS A 136 9.16 -7.25 26.26
N LYS A 137 8.32 -6.23 26.46
CA LYS A 137 7.55 -6.07 27.70
C LYS A 137 6.66 -7.29 27.99
N HIS A 138 5.93 -7.78 26.98
CA HIS A 138 5.06 -8.95 27.18
C HIS A 138 5.86 -10.24 27.43
N LYS A 139 7.04 -10.39 26.83
CA LYS A 139 7.94 -11.51 27.14
C LYS A 139 8.39 -11.47 28.60
N ASP A 140 8.74 -10.29 29.12
CA ASP A 140 9.07 -10.10 30.54
C ASP A 140 7.89 -10.45 31.48
N GLU A 141 6.65 -10.34 31.00
CA GLU A 141 5.42 -10.72 31.70
C GLU A 141 5.01 -12.20 31.52
N GLY A 142 5.86 -13.00 30.86
CA GLY A 142 5.68 -14.44 30.66
C GLY A 142 4.78 -14.81 29.49
N TYR A 143 4.59 -13.93 28.51
CA TYR A 143 3.85 -14.24 27.29
C TYR A 143 4.66 -15.14 26.36
N LEU A 144 4.01 -16.16 25.79
CA LEU A 144 4.54 -16.90 24.65
C LEU A 144 4.26 -16.10 23.37
N HIS A 145 5.29 -15.84 22.59
CA HIS A 145 5.17 -15.10 21.33
C HIS A 145 4.89 -16.04 20.16
N PHE A 146 3.79 -15.78 19.47
CA PHE A 146 3.44 -16.39 18.19
C PHE A 146 3.59 -15.37 17.08
N PHE A 147 4.36 -15.72 16.05
CA PHE A 147 4.58 -14.84 14.91
C PHE A 147 4.28 -15.50 13.58
N GLU A 148 3.87 -14.64 12.64
CA GLU A 148 3.65 -14.96 11.24
C GLU A 148 4.95 -15.22 10.49
N GLY A 149 4.95 -16.17 9.56
CA GLY A 149 6.15 -16.47 8.78
C GLY A 149 5.96 -17.68 7.89
N VAL A 150 5.16 -17.51 6.84
CA VAL A 150 4.89 -18.57 5.85
C VAL A 150 6.22 -19.16 5.39
N ARG A 151 6.41 -20.45 5.64
CA ARG A 151 7.66 -21.14 5.32
C ARG A 151 7.73 -21.44 3.82
N PRO A 152 8.90 -21.36 3.19
CA PRO A 152 9.03 -21.71 1.78
C PRO A 152 8.63 -23.17 1.54
N GLY A 153 8.07 -23.44 0.37
CA GLY A 153 7.73 -24.80 -0.06
C GLY A 153 8.74 -25.37 -1.05
N THR A 154 8.40 -26.51 -1.64
CA THR A 154 9.11 -27.08 -2.78
C THR A 154 9.08 -26.11 -3.98
N LYS A 155 10.08 -26.21 -4.88
CA LYS A 155 10.14 -25.36 -6.09
C LYS A 155 8.86 -25.45 -6.93
N GLU A 156 8.33 -26.66 -7.08
CA GLU A 156 7.09 -26.93 -7.81
C GLU A 156 5.90 -26.21 -7.18
N ASN A 157 5.68 -26.36 -5.87
CA ASN A 157 4.58 -25.67 -5.18
C ASN A 157 4.78 -24.16 -5.13
N MET A 158 6.01 -23.64 -5.09
CA MET A 158 6.28 -22.20 -5.19
C MET A 158 5.88 -21.65 -6.58
N GLU A 159 6.23 -22.34 -7.65
CA GLU A 159 5.85 -21.95 -9.02
C GLU A 159 4.33 -22.01 -9.21
N GLU A 160 3.68 -23.06 -8.70
CA GLU A 160 2.23 -23.21 -8.76
C GLU A 160 1.50 -22.16 -7.90
N PHE A 161 2.04 -21.84 -6.72
CA PHE A 161 1.54 -20.77 -5.85
C PHE A 161 1.60 -19.41 -6.56
N ASN A 162 2.74 -19.07 -7.17
CA ASN A 162 2.89 -17.83 -7.94
C ASN A 162 1.91 -17.76 -9.12
N LYS A 163 1.72 -18.88 -9.84
CA LYS A 163 0.71 -18.97 -10.91
C LYS A 163 -0.68 -18.73 -10.36
N ALA A 164 -1.07 -19.42 -9.29
CA ALA A 164 -2.39 -19.28 -8.67
C ALA A 164 -2.64 -17.88 -8.12
N LEU A 165 -1.61 -17.18 -7.62
CA LEU A 165 -1.71 -15.77 -7.23
C LEU A 165 -1.78 -14.79 -8.42
N GLY A 166 -1.28 -15.20 -9.59
CA GLY A 166 -1.13 -14.33 -10.76
C GLY A 166 0.04 -13.33 -10.62
N MET A 167 0.94 -13.53 -9.66
CA MET A 167 2.10 -12.67 -9.44
C MET A 167 3.29 -13.45 -8.89
N ASN A 168 4.50 -13.01 -9.22
CA ASN A 168 5.70 -13.63 -8.68
C ASN A 168 5.90 -13.15 -7.23
N PHE A 169 5.71 -14.01 -6.23
CA PHE A 169 5.93 -13.63 -4.84
C PHE A 169 7.43 -13.75 -4.49
N ASP A 170 8.21 -12.71 -4.82
CA ASP A 170 9.62 -12.61 -4.46
C ASP A 170 9.84 -11.65 -3.28
N LYS A 171 10.84 -11.95 -2.45
CA LYS A 171 11.29 -11.12 -1.32
C LYS A 171 11.68 -9.71 -1.75
N ASP A 172 12.17 -9.54 -2.98
CA ASP A 172 12.57 -8.26 -3.52
C ASP A 172 11.40 -7.29 -3.76
N ILE A 173 10.16 -7.78 -3.86
CA ILE A 173 8.97 -6.94 -3.97
C ILE A 173 8.87 -5.99 -2.78
N TYR A 174 8.96 -6.52 -1.57
CA TYR A 174 8.84 -5.69 -0.36
C TYR A 174 10.02 -4.73 -0.21
N THR A 175 11.22 -5.13 -0.63
CA THR A 175 12.39 -4.23 -0.67
C THR A 175 12.14 -3.04 -1.61
N ASN A 176 11.66 -3.28 -2.83
CA ASN A 176 11.43 -2.19 -3.79
C ASN A 176 10.21 -1.34 -3.43
N MET A 177 9.15 -1.95 -2.89
CA MET A 177 8.02 -1.21 -2.31
C MET A 177 8.49 -0.31 -1.16
N SER A 178 9.35 -0.80 -0.26
CA SER A 178 9.84 -0.02 0.87
C SER A 178 10.51 1.29 0.42
N LYS A 179 11.33 1.24 -0.63
CA LYS A 179 11.98 2.43 -1.23
C LYS A 179 10.97 3.38 -1.84
N LEU A 180 10.06 2.88 -2.68
CA LEU A 180 9.12 3.72 -3.42
C LEU A 180 8.12 4.42 -2.49
N TYR A 181 7.70 3.76 -1.42
CA TYR A 181 6.75 4.26 -0.44
C TYR A 181 7.44 4.94 0.76
N GLY A 182 8.78 4.92 0.83
CA GLY A 182 9.55 5.48 1.96
C GLY A 182 9.16 4.84 3.29
N VAL A 183 8.96 3.53 3.31
CA VAL A 183 8.61 2.73 4.49
C VAL A 183 9.65 1.62 4.67
N THR A 184 9.50 0.77 5.68
CA THR A 184 10.27 -0.48 5.81
C THR A 184 9.34 -1.68 5.67
N PHE A 185 9.91 -2.85 5.42
CA PHE A 185 9.18 -4.11 5.47
C PHE A 185 9.30 -4.75 6.86
N GLN A 186 8.37 -5.65 7.15
CA GLN A 186 8.34 -6.46 8.36
C GLN A 186 9.49 -7.45 8.39
N ASP A 187 10.49 -7.21 9.24
CA ASP A 187 11.60 -8.12 9.50
C ASP A 187 11.54 -8.64 10.93
N TYR A 188 11.12 -9.90 11.10
CA TYR A 188 11.06 -10.51 12.42
C TYR A 188 12.42 -10.67 13.09
N ASN A 189 13.53 -10.74 12.33
CA ASN A 189 14.86 -10.72 12.95
C ASN A 189 15.13 -9.38 13.63
N ALA A 190 14.66 -8.27 13.03
CA ALA A 190 14.75 -6.96 13.65
C ALA A 190 13.76 -6.79 14.81
N ILE A 191 12.52 -7.26 14.65
CA ILE A 191 11.46 -7.14 15.68
C ILE A 191 11.75 -7.98 16.92
N ILE A 192 12.21 -9.22 16.73
CA ILE A 192 12.51 -10.15 17.84
C ILE A 192 13.89 -9.87 18.44
N GLY A 193 14.81 -9.28 17.66
CA GLY A 193 16.22 -9.14 18.00
C GLY A 193 16.99 -10.41 17.63
N SER A 194 17.67 -10.35 16.50
CA SER A 194 18.32 -11.44 15.74
C SER A 194 19.37 -12.31 16.46
N GLN A 195 19.54 -12.16 17.78
CA GLN A 195 20.39 -13.04 18.60
C GLN A 195 19.59 -13.95 19.54
N ILE A 196 18.26 -13.77 19.65
CA ILE A 196 17.42 -14.48 20.62
C ILE A 196 16.04 -14.79 19.99
N ILE A 197 15.99 -15.54 18.88
CA ILE A 197 14.82 -16.41 18.69
C ILE A 197 14.97 -17.46 19.78
N ASN A 198 14.34 -17.24 20.92
CA ASN A 198 14.32 -18.24 21.95
C ASN A 198 13.28 -19.29 21.51
N PRO A 199 13.69 -20.51 21.13
CA PRO A 199 12.78 -21.50 20.55
C PRO A 199 11.66 -21.89 21.50
N THR A 200 11.81 -21.61 22.80
CA THR A 200 10.79 -21.88 23.81
C THR A 200 9.83 -20.71 24.05
N SER A 201 10.16 -19.49 23.60
CA SER A 201 9.32 -18.30 23.82
C SER A 201 8.90 -17.55 22.53
N ASP A 202 9.51 -17.84 21.39
CA ASP A 202 9.17 -17.25 20.09
C ASP A 202 8.92 -18.38 19.08
N VAL A 203 7.66 -18.54 18.67
CA VAL A 203 7.22 -19.66 17.83
C VAL A 203 6.64 -19.11 16.53
N ASN A 204 7.27 -19.48 15.41
CA ASN A 204 6.66 -19.31 14.09
C ASN A 204 5.48 -20.30 14.01
N ILE A 205 4.27 -19.78 14.14
CA ILE A 205 3.05 -20.60 14.20
C ILE A 205 2.40 -20.81 12.83
N ASP A 206 3.01 -20.25 11.78
CA ASP A 206 2.45 -20.27 10.43
C ASP A 206 2.62 -21.64 9.76
N ILE A 207 2.09 -21.77 8.54
CA ILE A 207 2.22 -22.96 7.69
C ILE A 207 3.24 -22.74 6.57
N SER A 208 3.58 -23.79 5.85
CA SER A 208 4.40 -23.70 4.65
C SER A 208 3.57 -23.41 3.40
N ILE A 209 4.22 -22.96 2.34
CA ILE A 209 3.61 -22.89 1.00
C ILE A 209 3.15 -24.29 0.55
N ASP A 210 3.87 -25.36 0.91
CA ASP A 210 3.42 -26.73 0.60
C ASP A 210 2.08 -27.05 1.28
N ASP A 211 1.88 -26.64 2.53
CA ASP A 211 0.60 -26.81 3.24
C ASP A 211 -0.53 -26.01 2.57
N ILE A 212 -0.25 -24.76 2.18
CA ILE A 212 -1.21 -23.91 1.46
C ILE A 212 -1.62 -24.56 0.14
N MET A 213 -0.65 -25.03 -0.64
CA MET A 213 -0.94 -25.68 -1.93
C MET A 213 -1.66 -27.01 -1.75
N ASN A 214 -1.36 -27.79 -0.71
CA ASN A 214 -2.07 -29.00 -0.39
C ASN A 214 -3.55 -28.74 -0.05
N GLU A 215 -3.87 -27.65 0.65
CA GLU A 215 -5.27 -27.26 0.90
C GLU A 215 -5.93 -26.69 -0.36
N TYR A 216 -5.22 -25.88 -1.14
CA TYR A 216 -5.71 -25.32 -2.39
C TYR A 216 -6.08 -26.40 -3.43
N LYS A 217 -5.25 -27.44 -3.56
CA LYS A 217 -5.48 -28.58 -4.47
C LYS A 217 -6.71 -29.42 -4.10
N LYS A 218 -7.23 -29.32 -2.87
CA LYS A 218 -8.47 -30.00 -2.46
C LYS A 218 -9.73 -29.28 -2.97
N LEU A 219 -9.61 -28.04 -3.43
CA LEU A 219 -10.74 -27.30 -4.00
C LEU A 219 -11.15 -27.92 -5.34
N LYS A 220 -12.47 -27.97 -5.59
CA LYS A 220 -13.07 -28.76 -6.69
C LYS A 220 -12.72 -28.25 -8.09
N THR A 221 -12.24 -27.01 -8.21
CA THR A 221 -11.86 -26.41 -9.49
C THR A 221 -10.81 -25.34 -9.22
N PRO A 222 -9.53 -25.69 -9.03
CA PRO A 222 -8.51 -24.67 -8.85
C PRO A 222 -8.54 -23.78 -10.08
N ALA A 223 -8.88 -22.50 -9.90
CA ALA A 223 -8.81 -21.54 -10.99
C ALA A 223 -7.34 -21.45 -11.45
N THR A 224 -7.04 -21.96 -12.65
CA THR A 224 -5.80 -21.61 -13.34
C THR A 224 -5.99 -20.21 -13.90
N THR A 225 -5.31 -19.25 -13.31
CA THR A 225 -5.12 -17.91 -13.88
C THR A 225 -4.34 -18.06 -15.18
N GLU A 226 -5.04 -18.16 -16.31
CA GLU A 226 -4.44 -17.97 -17.64
C GLU A 226 -4.09 -16.48 -17.79
N GLY A 227 -2.85 -16.14 -17.50
CA GLY A 227 -2.31 -14.80 -17.61
C GLY A 227 -0.81 -14.79 -17.33
N ASP A 228 -0.11 -13.82 -17.92
CA ASP A 228 1.30 -13.61 -17.61
C ASP A 228 1.45 -13.30 -16.12
N ILE A 229 2.41 -13.97 -15.48
CA ILE A 229 2.76 -13.69 -14.09
C ILE A 229 3.32 -12.27 -14.03
N LEU A 230 2.66 -11.39 -13.28
CA LEU A 230 3.13 -10.01 -13.13
C LEU A 230 4.34 -9.97 -12.21
N ASP A 231 5.47 -9.48 -12.74
CA ASP A 231 6.67 -9.16 -11.96
C ASP A 231 6.61 -7.71 -11.47
N TYR A 232 5.90 -7.51 -10.36
CA TYR A 232 5.84 -6.22 -9.69
C TYR A 232 7.20 -5.80 -9.12
N GLY A 233 8.07 -6.76 -8.77
CA GLY A 233 9.37 -6.48 -8.17
C GLY A 233 10.28 -5.74 -9.15
N GLU A 234 10.41 -6.27 -10.37
CA GLU A 234 11.19 -5.66 -11.44
C GLU A 234 10.57 -4.33 -11.90
N SER A 235 9.23 -4.28 -12.05
CA SER A 235 8.52 -3.06 -12.46
C SER A 235 8.75 -1.90 -11.48
N MET A 236 8.69 -2.18 -10.18
CA MET A 236 8.95 -1.19 -9.12
C MET A 236 10.43 -0.78 -9.09
N LYS A 237 11.35 -1.73 -9.26
CA LYS A 237 12.78 -1.45 -9.35
C LYS A 237 13.09 -0.49 -10.51
N ASN A 238 12.58 -0.78 -11.70
CA ASN A 238 12.76 0.05 -12.89
C ASN A 238 12.16 1.45 -12.72
N LEU A 239 11.08 1.59 -11.94
CA LEU A 239 10.55 2.91 -11.58
C LEU A 239 11.50 3.66 -10.63
N VAL A 240 11.92 3.03 -9.53
CA VAL A 240 12.81 3.65 -8.55
C VAL A 240 14.14 4.07 -9.18
N ASP A 241 14.74 3.24 -10.03
CA ASP A 241 16.04 3.50 -10.66
C ASP A 241 16.01 4.68 -11.65
N ARG A 242 14.82 5.06 -12.15
CA ARG A 242 14.64 6.20 -13.07
C ARG A 242 14.44 7.54 -12.37
N LEU A 243 14.08 7.53 -11.09
CA LEU A 243 13.77 8.73 -10.33
C LEU A 243 15.03 9.27 -9.66
N ASN A 244 15.25 10.58 -9.77
CA ASN A 244 16.23 11.24 -8.91
C ASN A 244 15.67 11.42 -7.49
N GLN A 245 16.52 11.80 -6.53
CA GLN A 245 16.13 11.90 -5.12
C GLN A 245 14.95 12.86 -4.86
N ARG A 246 14.87 13.98 -5.59
CA ARG A 246 13.78 14.97 -5.41
C ARG A 246 12.46 14.44 -5.94
N GLU A 247 12.50 13.80 -7.10
CA GLU A 247 11.33 13.12 -7.68
C GLU A 247 10.87 11.97 -6.79
N LEU A 248 11.80 11.16 -6.28
CA LEU A 248 11.51 10.07 -5.36
C LEU A 248 10.83 10.59 -4.10
N ASN A 249 11.32 11.67 -3.49
CA ASN A 249 10.69 12.25 -2.29
C ASN A 249 9.23 12.69 -2.54
N LEU A 250 8.95 13.31 -3.69
CA LEU A 250 7.59 13.69 -4.06
C LEU A 250 6.69 12.47 -4.27
N VAL A 251 7.18 11.48 -5.02
CA VAL A 251 6.47 10.23 -5.29
C VAL A 251 6.20 9.46 -4.01
N THR A 252 7.18 9.38 -3.11
CA THR A 252 7.04 8.78 -1.78
C THR A 252 5.95 9.45 -0.96
N TYR A 253 5.90 10.79 -0.91
CA TYR A 253 4.87 11.50 -0.17
C TYR A 253 3.45 11.18 -0.67
N ILE A 254 3.26 11.16 -2.00
CA ILE A 254 1.99 10.79 -2.64
C ILE A 254 1.65 9.32 -2.38
N ASN A 255 2.63 8.42 -2.52
CA ASN A 255 2.44 6.98 -2.35
C ASN A 255 2.14 6.60 -0.90
N ARG A 256 2.71 7.28 0.09
CA ARG A 256 2.34 7.10 1.51
C ARG A 256 0.87 7.39 1.75
N ALA A 257 0.31 8.40 1.08
CA ALA A 257 -1.10 8.73 1.21
C ALA A 257 -2.00 7.64 0.62
N VAL A 258 -1.60 7.10 -0.55
CA VAL A 258 -2.27 5.91 -1.12
C VAL A 258 -2.18 4.74 -0.14
N LEU A 259 -0.99 4.47 0.41
CA LEU A 259 -0.80 3.38 1.36
C LEU A 259 -1.63 3.55 2.64
N ASN A 260 -1.71 4.77 3.18
CA ASN A 260 -2.54 5.10 4.33
C ASN A 260 -4.04 4.89 4.04
N LEU A 261 -4.51 5.27 2.85
CA LEU A 261 -5.88 4.95 2.41
C LEU A 261 -6.11 3.43 2.34
N LEU A 262 -5.21 2.70 1.67
CA LEU A 262 -5.36 1.26 1.45
C LEU A 262 -5.33 0.49 2.76
N LEU A 263 -4.33 0.72 3.61
CA LEU A 263 -4.12 -0.01 4.86
C LEU A 263 -4.98 0.51 6.02
N GLY A 264 -5.48 1.75 5.94
CA GLY A 264 -6.45 2.30 6.88
C GLY A 264 -7.87 1.79 6.66
N ASN A 265 -8.14 1.09 5.55
CA ASN A 265 -9.46 0.60 5.19
C ASN A 265 -9.48 -0.91 4.97
N ARG A 266 -10.04 -1.65 5.94
CA ARG A 266 -10.12 -3.12 5.90
C ARG A 266 -10.88 -3.65 4.69
N ASP A 267 -11.95 -2.99 4.27
CA ASP A 267 -12.74 -3.45 3.12
C ASP A 267 -11.94 -3.36 1.82
N ILE A 268 -11.11 -2.31 1.68
CA ILE A 268 -10.20 -2.17 0.55
C ILE A 268 -9.12 -3.25 0.61
N MET A 269 -8.49 -3.48 1.77
CA MET A 269 -7.51 -4.56 1.95
C MET A 269 -8.09 -5.93 1.59
N MET A 270 -9.30 -6.24 2.07
CA MET A 270 -10.00 -7.49 1.78
C MET A 270 -10.31 -7.64 0.30
N LYS A 271 -10.77 -6.57 -0.37
CA LYS A 271 -11.00 -6.60 -1.81
C LYS A 271 -9.70 -6.81 -2.59
N MET A 272 -8.63 -6.13 -2.21
CA MET A 272 -7.32 -6.26 -2.86
C MET A 272 -6.74 -7.67 -2.76
N GLY A 273 -6.85 -8.32 -1.59
CA GLY A 273 -6.40 -9.69 -1.41
C GLY A 273 -7.10 -10.70 -2.34
N LYS A 274 -8.33 -10.38 -2.77
CA LYS A 274 -9.14 -11.21 -3.67
C LYS A 274 -8.93 -10.95 -5.17
N ILE A 275 -8.19 -9.91 -5.56
CA ILE A 275 -8.07 -9.51 -6.98
C ILE A 275 -7.34 -10.56 -7.82
N GLY A 276 -6.39 -11.30 -7.23
CA GLY A 276 -5.67 -12.38 -7.94
C GLY A 276 -6.55 -13.61 -8.12
N ASN A 277 -6.80 -14.31 -7.02
CA ASN A 277 -7.61 -15.53 -7.02
C ASN A 277 -8.26 -15.68 -5.62
N ASP A 278 -9.59 -15.54 -5.55
CA ASP A 278 -10.31 -15.60 -4.26
C ASP A 278 -10.15 -16.98 -3.61
N GLU A 279 -10.05 -18.06 -4.38
CA GLU A 279 -9.94 -19.42 -3.84
C GLU A 279 -8.63 -19.63 -3.06
N ILE A 280 -7.49 -19.29 -3.65
CA ILE A 280 -6.20 -19.38 -2.93
C ILE A 280 -6.14 -18.37 -1.79
N TRP A 281 -6.73 -17.18 -1.96
CA TRP A 281 -6.83 -16.19 -0.89
C TRP A 281 -7.64 -16.70 0.31
N GLN A 282 -8.76 -17.38 0.09
CA GLN A 282 -9.55 -18.00 1.16
C GLN A 282 -8.74 -19.09 1.87
N VAL A 283 -7.91 -19.86 1.16
CA VAL A 283 -7.03 -20.85 1.78
C VAL A 283 -5.97 -20.18 2.65
N ILE A 284 -5.31 -19.13 2.13
CA ILE A 284 -4.32 -18.35 2.88
C ILE A 284 -4.95 -17.79 4.16
N ILE A 285 -6.10 -17.12 4.08
CA ILE A 285 -6.74 -16.57 5.28
C ILE A 285 -7.26 -17.67 6.22
N GLY A 286 -8.12 -18.54 5.70
CA GLY A 286 -8.86 -19.53 6.47
C GLY A 286 -7.97 -20.53 7.17
N LYS A 287 -7.05 -21.18 6.44
CA LYS A 287 -6.23 -22.25 7.02
C LYS A 287 -5.28 -21.72 8.09
N ARG A 288 -4.70 -20.56 7.84
CA ARG A 288 -3.79 -19.90 8.79
C ARG A 288 -4.52 -19.48 10.06
N ASN A 289 -5.76 -18.99 9.96
CA ASN A 289 -6.59 -18.70 11.13
C ASN A 289 -6.82 -19.94 12.01
N GLU A 290 -7.13 -21.09 11.39
CA GLU A 290 -7.31 -22.36 12.12
C GLU A 290 -6.06 -22.73 12.90
N VAL A 291 -4.89 -22.62 12.28
CA VAL A 291 -3.62 -23.03 12.89
C VAL A 291 -3.32 -22.17 14.11
N VAL A 292 -3.43 -20.85 14.00
CA VAL A 292 -3.21 -19.92 15.13
C VAL A 292 -4.22 -20.17 16.25
N ALA A 293 -5.52 -20.26 15.92
CA ALA A 293 -6.56 -20.47 16.92
C ALA A 293 -6.40 -21.81 17.64
N ASN A 294 -6.15 -22.90 16.91
CA ASN A 294 -5.95 -24.23 17.47
C ASN A 294 -4.71 -24.28 18.38
N ALA A 295 -3.63 -23.59 18.03
CA ALA A 295 -2.44 -23.51 18.87
C ALA A 295 -2.74 -22.84 20.21
N ILE A 296 -3.53 -21.76 20.20
CA ILE A 296 -3.99 -21.09 21.42
C ILE A 296 -4.92 -21.99 22.23
N ILE A 297 -5.90 -22.64 21.59
CA ILE A 297 -6.88 -23.52 22.27
C ILE A 297 -6.17 -24.70 22.93
N ASN A 298 -5.33 -25.41 22.17
CA ASN A 298 -4.73 -26.68 22.59
C ASN A 298 -3.53 -26.50 23.54
N GLY A 299 -2.95 -25.30 23.66
CA GLY A 299 -1.83 -25.04 24.57
C GLY A 299 -2.24 -25.10 26.05
N LYS A 300 -2.18 -26.28 26.68
CA LYS A 300 -2.73 -26.49 28.04
C LYS A 300 -1.98 -25.74 29.14
N ILE A 301 -0.65 -25.62 29.02
CA ILE A 301 0.24 -25.03 30.04
C ILE A 301 0.31 -23.51 29.88
N VAL A 302 0.29 -23.04 28.64
CA VAL A 302 0.46 -21.62 28.31
C VAL A 302 -0.87 -20.89 28.46
N LYS A 303 -0.84 -19.79 29.20
CA LYS A 303 -2.03 -18.97 29.51
C LYS A 303 -1.96 -17.57 28.91
N LYS A 304 -0.79 -17.12 28.49
CA LYS A 304 -0.55 -15.78 27.96
C LYS A 304 0.13 -15.89 26.59
N TYR A 305 -0.48 -15.29 25.58
CA TYR A 305 0.01 -15.31 24.21
C TYR A 305 0.13 -13.89 23.67
N TYR A 306 1.27 -13.56 23.08
CA TYR A 306 1.46 -12.34 22.31
C TYR A 306 1.54 -12.77 20.84
N VAL A 307 0.59 -12.33 20.02
CA VAL A 307 0.42 -12.80 18.64
C VAL A 307 0.68 -11.64 17.71
N THR A 308 1.75 -11.68 16.92
CA THR A 308 1.99 -10.73 15.83
C THR A 308 1.60 -11.37 14.51
N TYR A 309 0.50 -10.89 13.93
CA TYR A 309 -0.07 -11.49 12.72
C TYR A 309 -0.82 -10.46 11.88
N GLY A 310 -0.93 -10.71 10.58
CA GLY A 310 -1.62 -9.83 9.64
C GLY A 310 -3.04 -9.47 10.09
N LEU A 311 -3.41 -8.19 9.99
CA LEU A 311 -4.70 -7.66 10.45
C LEU A 311 -5.91 -8.46 9.96
N LEU A 312 -5.87 -8.94 8.71
CA LEU A 312 -6.99 -9.64 8.06
C LEU A 312 -7.31 -11.01 8.69
N HIS A 313 -6.42 -11.53 9.52
CA HIS A 313 -6.61 -12.79 10.22
C HIS A 313 -7.38 -12.65 11.55
N PHE A 314 -7.41 -11.44 12.13
CA PHE A 314 -7.95 -11.23 13.48
C PHE A 314 -9.38 -11.72 13.64
N ASP A 315 -10.29 -11.29 12.76
CA ASP A 315 -11.72 -11.59 12.90
C ASP A 315 -11.97 -13.11 12.80
N GLY A 316 -11.30 -13.80 11.87
CA GLY A 316 -11.41 -15.25 11.71
C GLY A 316 -10.82 -16.03 12.89
N ILE A 317 -9.68 -15.60 13.44
CA ILE A 317 -9.09 -16.20 14.64
C ILE A 317 -10.02 -16.00 15.84
N PHE A 318 -10.55 -14.79 16.04
CA PHE A 318 -11.41 -14.46 17.16
C PHE A 318 -12.72 -15.27 17.13
N GLU A 319 -13.34 -15.44 15.96
CA GLU A 319 -14.53 -16.27 15.80
C GLU A 319 -14.25 -17.75 16.11
N LEU A 320 -13.09 -18.29 15.69
CA LEU A 320 -12.69 -19.66 16.04
C LEU A 320 -12.47 -19.84 17.55
N LEU A 321 -11.85 -18.86 18.21
CA LEU A 321 -11.69 -18.87 19.68
C LEU A 321 -13.05 -18.86 20.38
N LYS A 322 -13.97 -17.98 19.97
CA LYS A 322 -15.34 -17.91 20.52
C LYS A 322 -16.17 -19.16 20.27
N LYS A 323 -16.02 -19.77 19.10
CA LYS A 323 -16.71 -21.04 18.77
C LYS A 323 -16.27 -22.17 19.72
N ASN A 324 -15.00 -22.18 20.12
CA ASN A 324 -14.49 -23.14 21.08
C ASN A 324 -14.87 -22.81 22.53
N ASP A 325 -14.87 -21.53 22.92
CA ASP A 325 -15.29 -21.07 24.24
C ASP A 325 -16.02 -19.71 24.13
N PRO A 326 -17.34 -19.63 24.40
CA PRO A 326 -18.10 -18.41 24.24
C PRO A 326 -17.70 -17.28 25.21
N ASN A 327 -16.86 -17.56 26.22
CA ASN A 327 -16.39 -16.54 27.17
C ASN A 327 -15.30 -15.63 26.60
N TRP A 328 -14.72 -15.95 25.44
CA TRP A 328 -13.75 -15.07 24.78
C TRP A 328 -14.35 -13.70 24.48
N LYS A 329 -13.70 -12.65 24.98
CA LYS A 329 -14.09 -11.26 24.77
C LYS A 329 -12.87 -10.36 24.59
N ILE A 330 -13.06 -9.30 23.80
CA ILE A 330 -12.10 -8.19 23.71
C ILE A 330 -12.27 -7.34 24.98
N THR A 331 -11.19 -7.17 25.73
CA THR A 331 -11.16 -6.35 26.96
C THR A 331 -10.48 -5.00 26.76
N LYS A 332 -9.62 -4.89 25.75
CA LYS A 332 -8.91 -3.66 25.41
C LYS A 332 -8.62 -3.62 23.92
N THR A 333 -8.73 -2.43 23.33
CA THR A 333 -8.26 -2.12 21.99
C THR A 333 -7.42 -0.86 22.04
N THR A 334 -6.25 -0.90 21.43
CA THR A 334 -5.37 0.27 21.25
C THR A 334 -4.98 0.37 19.78
N TYR A 335 -4.55 1.56 19.35
CA TYR A 335 -4.26 1.84 17.95
C TYR A 335 -2.90 2.53 17.85
N HIS A 336 -2.08 2.07 16.90
CA HIS A 336 -0.74 2.61 16.67
C HIS A 336 -0.63 3.04 15.21
N LYS A 337 -0.06 4.23 14.98
CA LYS A 337 0.12 4.76 13.63
C LYS A 337 1.01 3.80 12.85
N LEU A 338 0.57 3.35 11.68
CA LEU A 338 1.32 2.38 10.89
C LEU A 338 2.51 3.04 10.19
N ILE A 339 2.28 4.20 9.59
CA ILE A 339 3.30 4.97 8.87
C ILE A 339 3.65 6.18 9.72
N GLU A 340 4.59 5.98 10.63
CA GLU A 340 5.24 7.01 11.43
C GLU A 340 6.69 7.15 10.99
N ASP A 341 7.18 8.39 10.94
CA ASP A 341 8.53 8.73 10.52
C ASP A 341 9.59 8.34 11.57
#